data_AF-X1V127-F1
#
_entry.id   AF-X1V127-F1
#
_cell.length_a   1.000
_cell.length_b   1.000
_cell.length_c   1.000
_cell.angle_alpha   90.00
_cell.angle_beta   90.00
_cell.angle_gamma   90.00
#
_symmetry.space_group_name_H-M   'P 1'
#
loop_
_entity.id
_entity.type
_entity.pdbx_description
1 polymer ?
#
loop_
_entity_poly.entity_id
_entity_poly.type
_entity_poly.pdbx_seq_one_letter_code
_entity_poly.pdbx_strand_id
1 'polypeptide(L)'
;MPQTLRMSPQYQLKGEQRLVQKLKLIGRIKLGQFLSLPENDFKKYINKVERDPLFQKLRYQYHLISCRKFPQILSESPSLEFKEALVPQPEDIEVGEIIEKDPQLLTILKKIGDVVGIEKFRKFLYGKEVNIKEIIRECNLSSGQIKIFKEFINRFQLRSILASSSSLSSFDFSPRSRTHKIASLEKKGDKILICPLEKESYLIKGKYLIDYDRFGEMIKRKELVPSRASKISNFFKKLDLINRRTTTIYH
;
A
#
# COMPACT_ATOMS: atom_id res chain seq x y z
N MET A 1 -59.14 30.58 10.05
CA MET A 1 -58.74 29.89 8.80
C MET A 1 -57.26 30.18 8.55
N PRO A 2 -56.33 29.23 8.77
CA PRO A 2 -54.92 29.47 8.50
C PRO A 2 -54.60 29.19 7.03
N GLN A 3 -53.98 30.18 6.37
CA GLN A 3 -53.50 30.08 5.00
C GLN A 3 -52.30 29.12 4.93
N THR A 4 -52.44 28.05 4.15
CA THR A 4 -51.35 27.12 3.83
C THR A 4 -50.45 27.80 2.79
N LEU A 5 -49.23 28.17 3.21
CA LEU A 5 -48.15 28.64 2.33
C LEU A 5 -47.78 27.53 1.33
N ARG A 6 -48.34 27.61 0.12
CA ARG A 6 -47.98 26.75 -1.01
C ARG A 6 -46.64 27.24 -1.57
N MET A 7 -45.56 26.60 -1.13
CA MET A 7 -44.20 26.81 -1.66
C MET A 7 -44.16 26.50 -3.16
N SER A 8 -43.55 27.39 -3.95
CA SER A 8 -43.55 27.37 -5.41
C SER A 8 -42.61 26.32 -6.04
N PRO A 9 -42.96 25.73 -7.21
CA PRO A 9 -42.25 24.56 -7.79
C PRO A 9 -40.77 24.77 -8.12
N GLN A 10 -40.37 26.01 -8.42
CA GLN A 10 -39.00 26.35 -8.79
C GLN A 10 -38.01 26.21 -7.61
N TYR A 11 -38.48 26.36 -6.37
CA TYR A 11 -37.64 26.16 -5.17
C TYR A 11 -37.42 24.68 -4.86
N GLN A 12 -38.37 23.81 -5.19
CA GLN A 12 -38.26 22.36 -5.03
C GLN A 12 -37.22 21.78 -6.01
N LEU A 13 -37.27 22.18 -7.28
CA LEU A 13 -36.32 21.75 -8.33
C LEU A 13 -34.85 22.16 -8.03
N LYS A 14 -34.62 23.40 -7.55
CA LYS A 14 -33.27 23.85 -7.15
C LYS A 14 -32.75 23.10 -5.91
N GLY A 15 -33.63 22.76 -4.97
CA GLY A 15 -33.30 21.95 -3.79
C GLY A 15 -32.88 20.53 -4.17
N GLU A 16 -33.65 19.86 -5.03
CA GLU A 16 -33.38 18.51 -5.51
C GLU A 16 -32.08 18.42 -6.32
N GLN A 17 -31.84 19.38 -7.22
CA GLN A 17 -30.59 19.43 -7.99
C GLN A 17 -29.35 19.62 -7.09
N ARG A 18 -29.44 20.48 -6.07
CA ARG A 18 -28.37 20.66 -5.08
C ARG A 18 -28.12 19.39 -4.27
N LEU A 19 -29.18 18.66 -3.90
CA LEU A 19 -29.05 17.38 -3.20
C LEU A 19 -28.38 16.32 -4.07
N VAL A 20 -28.76 16.21 -5.34
CA VAL A 20 -28.13 15.28 -6.30
C VAL A 20 -26.64 15.59 -6.48
N GLN A 21 -26.27 16.86 -6.61
CA GLN A 21 -24.86 17.25 -6.74
C GLN A 21 -24.05 16.93 -5.48
N LYS A 22 -24.60 17.20 -4.28
CA LYS A 22 -23.98 16.84 -3.00
C LYS A 22 -23.79 15.33 -2.87
N LEU A 23 -24.79 14.53 -3.22
CA LEU A 23 -24.71 13.06 -3.19
C LEU A 23 -23.65 12.53 -4.17
N LYS A 24 -23.55 13.11 -5.38
CA LYS A 24 -22.49 12.77 -6.34
C LYS A 24 -21.09 13.07 -5.77
N LEU A 25 -20.93 14.22 -5.11
CA LEU A 25 -19.65 14.58 -4.49
C LEU A 25 -19.27 13.63 -3.34
N ILE A 26 -20.21 13.33 -2.45
CA ILE A 26 -20.00 12.34 -1.37
C ILE A 26 -19.63 10.97 -1.95
N GLY A 27 -20.29 10.56 -3.04
CA GLY A 27 -19.97 9.33 -3.75
C GLY A 27 -18.53 9.31 -4.28
N ARG A 28 -18.05 10.41 -4.86
CA ARG A 28 -16.65 10.56 -5.33
C ARG A 28 -15.65 10.52 -4.18
N ILE A 29 -15.94 11.18 -3.06
CA ILE A 29 -15.08 11.16 -1.88
C ILE A 29 -14.98 9.74 -1.32
N LYS A 30 -16.10 9.03 -1.16
CA LYS A 30 -16.12 7.64 -0.69
C LYS A 30 -15.37 6.69 -1.63
N LEU A 31 -15.49 6.90 -2.94
CA LEU A 31 -14.72 6.16 -3.93
C LEU A 31 -13.22 6.43 -3.78
N GLY A 32 -12.80 7.69 -3.68
CA GLY A 32 -11.41 8.06 -3.44
C GLY A 32 -10.86 7.43 -2.16
N GLN A 33 -11.61 7.50 -1.07
CA GLN A 33 -11.26 6.84 0.20
C GLN A 33 -11.09 5.33 0.05
N PHE A 34 -11.96 4.66 -0.71
CA PHE A 34 -11.86 3.22 -0.96
C PHE A 34 -10.61 2.87 -1.79
N LEU A 35 -10.33 3.66 -2.85
CA LEU A 35 -9.14 3.48 -3.67
C LEU A 35 -7.86 3.70 -2.84
N SER A 36 -7.90 4.61 -1.87
CA SER A 36 -6.79 4.90 -0.96
C SER A 36 -6.69 3.98 0.26
N LEU A 37 -7.55 2.97 0.42
CA LEU A 37 -7.46 2.05 1.57
C LEU A 37 -6.08 1.37 1.60
N PRO A 38 -5.45 1.21 2.77
CA PRO A 38 -4.23 0.43 2.90
C PRO A 38 -4.43 -0.99 2.37
N GLU A 39 -3.36 -1.57 1.85
CA GLU A 39 -3.42 -2.85 1.16
C GLU A 39 -3.95 -4.00 2.03
N ASN A 40 -3.51 -4.05 3.29
CA ASN A 40 -4.00 -5.02 4.26
C ASN A 40 -5.52 -4.88 4.51
N ASP A 41 -6.03 -3.65 4.54
CA ASP A 41 -7.46 -3.40 4.76
C ASP A 41 -8.28 -3.73 3.52
N PHE A 42 -7.71 -3.50 2.33
CA PHE A 42 -8.31 -3.94 1.08
C PHE A 42 -8.39 -5.47 0.98
N LYS A 43 -7.33 -6.18 1.32
CA LYS A 43 -7.32 -7.65 1.40
C LYS A 43 -8.38 -8.17 2.39
N LYS A 44 -8.45 -7.58 3.60
CA LYS A 44 -9.49 -7.89 4.59
C LYS A 44 -10.90 -7.63 4.05
N TYR A 45 -11.08 -6.53 3.32
CA TYR A 45 -12.36 -6.19 2.69
C TYR A 45 -12.77 -7.24 1.66
N ILE A 46 -11.87 -7.64 0.76
CA ILE A 46 -12.12 -8.70 -0.23
C ILE A 46 -12.49 -10.01 0.48
N ASN A 47 -11.70 -10.43 1.46
CA ASN A 47 -11.97 -11.66 2.23
C ASN A 47 -13.33 -11.62 2.92
N LYS A 48 -13.75 -10.46 3.44
CA LYS A 48 -15.08 -10.28 4.03
C LYS A 48 -16.19 -10.40 2.99
N VAL A 49 -15.99 -9.86 1.79
CA VAL A 49 -16.96 -9.95 0.68
C VAL A 49 -17.08 -11.38 0.18
N GLU A 50 -15.97 -12.09 0.01
CA GLU A 50 -15.98 -13.49 -0.47
C GLU A 50 -16.54 -14.48 0.56
N ARG A 51 -16.36 -14.21 1.87
CA ARG A 51 -16.95 -15.02 2.95
C ARG A 51 -18.45 -14.79 3.14
N ASP A 52 -19.03 -13.77 2.52
CA ASP A 52 -20.46 -13.50 2.58
C ASP A 52 -21.26 -14.67 1.97
N PRO A 53 -22.26 -15.25 2.67
CA PRO A 53 -23.09 -16.31 2.12
C PRO A 53 -23.76 -15.93 0.79
N LEU A 54 -24.03 -14.64 0.57
CA LEU A 54 -24.57 -14.14 -0.68
C LEU A 54 -23.56 -14.29 -1.83
N PHE A 55 -22.27 -14.07 -1.58
CA PHE A 55 -21.22 -14.31 -2.57
C PHE A 55 -21.21 -15.76 -3.03
N GLN A 56 -21.24 -16.68 -2.07
CA GLN A 56 -21.21 -18.12 -2.32
C GLN A 56 -22.43 -18.57 -3.14
N LYS A 57 -23.62 -18.08 -2.79
CA LYS A 57 -24.85 -18.34 -3.57
C LYS A 57 -24.75 -17.76 -4.98
N LEU A 58 -24.30 -16.52 -5.13
CA LEU A 58 -24.18 -15.88 -6.44
C LEU A 58 -23.15 -16.57 -7.35
N ARG A 59 -22.07 -17.14 -6.77
CA ARG A 59 -21.02 -17.86 -7.50
C ARG A 59 -21.42 -19.30 -7.85
N TYR A 60 -21.89 -20.07 -6.87
CA TYR A 60 -22.06 -21.52 -7.03
C TYR A 60 -23.50 -21.94 -7.30
N GLN A 61 -24.51 -21.20 -6.82
CA GLN A 61 -25.91 -21.56 -7.04
C GLN A 61 -26.49 -20.84 -8.25
N TYR A 62 -26.25 -19.53 -8.38
CA TYR A 62 -26.79 -18.73 -9.47
C TYR A 62 -25.82 -18.58 -10.65
N HIS A 63 -24.54 -18.88 -10.45
CA HIS A 63 -23.48 -18.71 -11.45
C HIS A 63 -23.47 -17.32 -12.11
N LEU A 64 -23.82 -16.29 -11.33
CA LEU A 64 -23.83 -14.89 -11.76
C LEU A 64 -22.46 -14.22 -11.59
N ILE A 65 -21.56 -14.84 -10.82
CA ILE A 65 -20.22 -14.31 -10.56
C ILE A 65 -19.19 -15.38 -10.90
N SER A 66 -18.21 -15.02 -11.71
CA SER A 66 -16.97 -15.79 -11.91
C SER A 66 -15.74 -14.91 -11.68
N CYS A 67 -14.55 -15.52 -11.66
CA CYS A 67 -13.29 -14.78 -11.57
C CYS A 67 -12.47 -15.02 -12.82
N ARG A 68 -11.92 -13.96 -13.41
CA ARG A 68 -11.01 -14.01 -14.55
C ARG A 68 -9.62 -13.58 -14.10
N LYS A 69 -8.67 -14.51 -14.21
CA LYS A 69 -7.26 -14.27 -13.91
C LYS A 69 -6.68 -13.20 -14.84
N PHE A 70 -5.73 -12.43 -14.32
CA PHE A 70 -4.94 -11.54 -15.14
C PHE A 70 -3.86 -12.33 -15.90
N PRO A 71 -3.68 -12.12 -17.21
CA PRO A 71 -2.85 -12.98 -18.06
C PRO A 71 -1.34 -12.94 -17.72
N GLN A 72 -0.88 -11.87 -17.08
CA GLN A 72 0.54 -11.68 -16.70
C GLN A 72 0.86 -12.17 -15.28
N ILE A 73 -0.11 -12.78 -14.58
CA ILE A 73 0.03 -13.19 -13.19
C ILE A 73 0.26 -14.70 -13.10
N LEU A 74 1.39 -15.09 -12.52
CA LEU A 74 1.70 -16.49 -12.26
C LEU A 74 0.87 -17.00 -11.07
N SER A 75 0.09 -18.07 -11.31
CA SER A 75 -0.68 -18.76 -10.26
C SER A 75 0.16 -19.77 -9.48
N GLU A 76 1.19 -20.33 -10.12
CA GLU A 76 2.16 -21.19 -9.50
C GLU A 76 3.28 -20.30 -8.99
N SER A 77 3.46 -20.24 -7.67
CA SER A 77 4.73 -19.80 -7.10
C SER A 77 5.75 -20.80 -7.63
N PRO A 78 6.69 -20.44 -8.52
CA PRO A 78 7.75 -21.37 -8.90
C PRO A 78 8.63 -21.46 -7.66
N SER A 79 8.29 -22.34 -6.72
CA SER A 79 9.02 -22.61 -5.47
C SER A 79 9.91 -21.44 -5.10
N LEU A 80 9.30 -20.29 -4.76
CA LEU A 80 10.04 -19.24 -4.08
C LEU A 80 10.20 -19.81 -2.67
N GLU A 81 11.10 -20.80 -2.55
CA GLU A 81 11.95 -20.87 -1.38
C GLU A 81 12.35 -19.43 -1.13
N PHE A 82 11.90 -18.93 0.00
CA PHE A 82 12.35 -17.65 0.50
C PHE A 82 13.86 -17.77 0.55
N LYS A 83 14.54 -17.29 -0.50
CA LYS A 83 15.99 -17.18 -0.51
C LYS A 83 16.27 -16.10 0.53
N GLU A 84 16.48 -16.53 1.77
CA GLU A 84 17.08 -15.72 2.83
C GLU A 84 18.39 -15.10 2.35
N ALA A 85 19.05 -15.69 1.33
CA ALA A 85 20.18 -15.11 0.62
C ALA A 85 19.88 -13.83 -0.20
N LEU A 86 18.61 -13.46 -0.38
CA LEU A 86 18.16 -12.21 -1.04
C LEU A 86 17.42 -11.27 -0.07
N VAL A 87 17.22 -11.71 1.18
CA VAL A 87 16.99 -10.78 2.28
C VAL A 87 18.36 -10.21 2.58
N PRO A 88 18.59 -8.90 2.47
CA PRO A 88 19.71 -8.32 3.18
C PRO A 88 19.44 -8.70 4.63
N GLN A 89 20.23 -9.64 5.15
CA GLN A 89 20.46 -9.68 6.58
C GLN A 89 20.85 -8.25 6.99
N PRO A 90 20.73 -7.86 8.26
CA PRO A 90 21.46 -6.70 8.76
C PRO A 90 22.97 -7.00 8.73
N GLU A 91 23.50 -7.38 7.56
CA GLU A 91 24.87 -7.19 7.17
C GLU A 91 25.05 -5.69 7.12
N ASP A 92 26.03 -5.27 7.89
CA ASP A 92 26.44 -3.91 8.14
C ASP A 92 26.23 -3.05 6.89
N ILE A 93 25.63 -1.88 7.07
CA ILE A 93 25.78 -0.76 6.12
C ILE A 93 27.22 -0.87 5.63
N GLU A 94 27.47 -1.14 4.33
CA GLU A 94 28.83 -1.25 3.79
C GLU A 94 29.48 0.13 3.94
N VAL A 95 29.95 0.41 5.15
CA VAL A 95 30.68 1.63 5.52
C VAL A 95 32.00 1.61 4.75
N GLY A 96 32.48 0.41 4.37
CA GLY A 96 33.60 0.16 3.48
C GLY A 96 33.57 1.03 2.22
N GLU A 97 32.47 1.05 1.46
CA GLU A 97 32.40 1.88 0.25
C GLU A 97 32.43 3.41 0.51
N ILE A 98 31.93 3.85 1.67
CA ILE A 98 31.92 5.28 2.05
C ILE A 98 33.33 5.70 2.49
N ILE A 99 34.03 4.77 3.13
CA ILE A 99 35.37 4.89 3.70
C ILE A 99 36.45 4.78 2.61
N GLU A 100 36.29 3.88 1.64
CA GLU A 100 37.24 3.65 0.54
C GLU A 100 37.41 4.87 -0.37
N LYS A 101 36.41 5.75 -0.44
CA LYS A 101 36.44 6.95 -1.27
C LYS A 101 37.19 8.13 -0.64
N ASP A 102 37.49 8.09 0.66
CA ASP A 102 38.17 9.19 1.35
C ASP A 102 39.11 8.71 2.48
N PRO A 103 40.44 8.64 2.26
CA PRO A 103 41.39 8.25 3.30
C PRO A 103 41.45 9.24 4.47
N GLN A 104 41.03 10.50 4.28
CA GLN A 104 40.97 11.48 5.37
C GLN A 104 39.80 11.18 6.32
N LEU A 105 38.69 10.64 5.78
CA LEU A 105 37.54 10.21 6.57
C LEU A 105 37.90 9.09 7.54
N LEU A 106 38.71 8.10 7.12
CA LEU A 106 39.22 7.05 8.00
C LEU A 106 39.96 7.59 9.21
N THR A 107 40.81 8.58 8.98
CA THR A 107 41.63 9.18 10.03
C THR A 107 40.77 9.95 11.03
N ILE A 108 39.74 10.64 10.53
CA ILE A 108 38.76 11.36 11.36
C ILE A 108 37.90 10.38 12.16
N LEU A 109 37.39 9.31 11.54
CA LEU A 109 36.56 8.31 12.21
C LEU A 109 37.34 7.54 13.29
N LYS A 110 38.60 7.19 13.03
CA LYS A 110 39.48 6.59 14.05
C LYS A 110 39.67 7.54 15.23
N LYS A 111 40.02 8.80 14.98
CA LYS A 111 40.17 9.81 16.05
C LYS A 111 38.89 9.97 16.87
N ILE A 112 37.72 9.97 16.24
CA ILE A 112 36.43 10.06 16.93
C ILE A 112 36.18 8.78 17.74
N GLY A 113 36.44 7.60 17.16
CA GLY A 113 36.31 6.32 17.85
C GLY A 113 37.22 6.18 19.07
N ASP A 114 38.46 6.69 18.98
CA ASP A 114 39.44 6.67 20.07
C ASP A 114 39.05 7.60 21.24
N VAL A 115 38.45 8.76 20.93
CA VAL A 115 38.07 9.78 21.94
C VAL A 115 36.70 9.49 22.55
N VAL A 116 35.71 9.12 21.72
CA VAL A 116 34.30 8.96 22.13
C VAL A 116 34.02 7.52 22.57
N GLY A 117 34.79 6.54 22.08
CA GLY A 117 34.57 5.12 22.29
C GLY A 117 33.57 4.53 21.29
N ILE A 118 33.86 3.31 20.82
CA ILE A 118 33.09 2.62 19.78
C ILE A 118 31.60 2.48 20.15
N GLU A 119 31.29 2.16 21.40
CA GLU A 119 29.90 1.97 21.86
C GLU A 119 29.09 3.27 21.90
N LYS A 120 29.71 4.38 22.34
CA LYS A 120 29.06 5.71 22.35
C LYS A 120 28.92 6.24 20.93
N PHE A 121 29.90 5.98 20.05
CA PHE A 121 29.82 6.31 18.63
C PHE A 121 28.76 5.48 17.89
N ARG A 122 28.60 4.20 18.20
CA ARG A 122 27.53 3.35 17.66
C ARG A 122 26.16 3.84 18.12
N LYS A 123 25.99 4.15 19.40
CA LYS A 123 24.77 4.81 19.91
C LYS A 123 24.52 6.16 19.22
N PHE A 124 25.57 6.88 18.84
CA PHE A 124 25.45 8.12 18.08
C PHE A 124 24.93 7.89 16.65
N LEU A 125 25.43 6.86 15.95
CA LEU A 125 25.01 6.56 14.58
C LEU A 125 23.58 6.04 14.47
N TYR A 126 23.11 5.29 15.48
CA TYR A 126 21.81 4.60 15.45
C TYR A 126 20.77 5.15 16.46
N GLY A 127 21.16 6.08 17.33
CA GLY A 127 20.28 6.66 18.36
C GLY A 127 19.46 7.86 17.88
N LYS A 128 18.30 8.10 18.51
CA LYS A 128 17.38 9.20 18.18
C LYS A 128 17.79 10.57 18.75
N GLU A 129 18.70 10.60 19.70
CA GLU A 129 19.18 11.83 20.32
C GLU A 129 20.69 11.91 20.22
N VAL A 130 21.18 12.75 19.30
CA VAL A 130 22.57 13.16 19.44
C VAL A 130 22.90 14.49 18.80
N ASN A 131 23.71 15.23 19.55
CA ASN A 131 24.12 16.59 19.28
C ASN A 131 25.47 16.53 18.56
N ILE A 132 25.47 16.62 17.22
CA ILE A 132 26.70 16.67 16.39
C ILE A 132 27.71 17.71 16.93
N LYS A 133 27.21 18.77 17.57
CA LYS A 133 28.03 19.83 18.19
C LYS A 133 28.86 19.34 19.39
N GLU A 134 28.40 18.32 20.10
CA GLU A 134 29.09 17.75 21.26
C GLU A 134 30.30 16.92 20.82
N ILE A 135 30.16 16.09 19.80
CA ILE A 135 31.28 15.32 19.22
C ILE A 135 32.33 16.25 18.59
N ILE A 136 31.89 17.31 17.90
CA ILE A 136 32.80 18.30 17.33
C ILE A 136 33.65 18.96 18.43
N ARG A 137 33.05 19.23 19.59
CA ARG A 137 33.73 19.80 20.77
C ARG A 137 34.63 18.79 21.46
N GLU A 138 34.17 17.57 21.72
CA GLU A 138 34.95 16.51 22.37
C GLU A 138 36.19 16.12 21.54
N CYS A 139 36.08 16.10 20.21
CA CYS A 139 37.14 15.64 19.32
C CYS A 139 38.08 16.74 18.79
N ASN A 140 37.85 18.02 19.15
CA ASN A 140 38.59 19.20 18.66
C ASN A 140 38.83 19.13 17.13
N LEU A 141 37.76 18.94 16.36
CA LEU A 141 37.85 18.82 14.90
C LEU A 141 38.11 20.18 14.25
N SER A 142 39.02 20.23 13.27
CA SER A 142 39.24 21.45 12.48
C SER A 142 38.04 21.77 11.57
N SER A 143 37.94 23.00 11.08
CA SER A 143 36.83 23.43 10.18
C SER A 143 36.68 22.53 8.94
N GLY A 144 37.79 22.04 8.38
CA GLY A 144 37.81 21.08 7.27
C GLY A 144 37.30 19.70 7.68
N GLN A 145 37.73 19.19 8.85
CA GLN A 145 37.30 17.89 9.37
C GLN A 145 35.82 17.86 9.74
N ILE A 146 35.28 18.97 10.25
CA ILE A 146 33.85 19.13 10.55
C ILE A 146 33.01 18.96 9.28
N LYS A 147 33.45 19.52 8.15
CA LYS A 147 32.73 19.42 6.87
C LYS A 147 32.68 17.97 6.37
N ILE A 148 33.81 17.28 6.41
CA ILE A 148 33.94 15.87 6.01
C ILE A 148 33.09 14.98 6.92
N PHE A 149 33.14 15.20 8.23
CA PHE A 149 32.36 14.42 9.19
C PHE A 149 30.84 14.62 9.00
N LYS A 150 30.38 15.86 8.81
CA LYS A 150 28.96 16.13 8.53
C LYS A 150 28.47 15.48 7.23
N GLU A 151 29.29 15.53 6.19
CA GLU A 151 28.98 14.88 4.91
C GLU A 151 28.88 13.37 5.07
N PHE A 152 29.78 12.76 5.84
CA PHE A 152 29.69 11.36 6.21
C PHE A 152 28.40 11.02 6.95
N ILE A 153 28.02 11.79 7.98
CA ILE A 153 26.78 11.56 8.74
C ILE A 153 25.55 11.71 7.86
N ASN A 154 25.50 12.73 6.99
CA ASN A 154 24.40 12.89 6.04
C ASN A 154 24.29 11.67 5.12
N ARG A 155 25.40 11.21 4.54
CA ARG A 155 25.41 10.03 3.66
C ARG A 155 25.03 8.75 4.40
N PHE A 156 25.54 8.58 5.61
CA PHE A 156 25.24 7.44 6.47
C PHE A 156 23.76 7.42 6.84
N GLN A 157 23.17 8.56 7.24
CA GLN A 157 21.74 8.67 7.54
C GLN A 157 20.85 8.47 6.30
N LEU A 158 21.24 9.01 5.15
CA LEU A 158 20.53 8.78 3.89
C LEU A 158 20.55 7.30 3.52
N ARG A 159 21.71 6.64 3.61
CA ARG A 159 21.84 5.20 3.37
C ARG A 159 21.11 4.38 4.43
N SER A 160 21.12 4.77 5.70
CA SER A 160 20.39 4.05 6.74
C SER A 160 18.88 4.15 6.56
N ILE A 161 18.34 5.30 6.14
CA ILE A 161 16.91 5.45 5.79
C ILE A 161 16.55 4.53 4.60
N LEU A 162 17.41 4.46 3.58
CA LEU A 162 17.20 3.61 2.42
C LEU A 162 17.34 2.11 2.77
N ALA A 163 18.31 1.73 3.62
CA ALA A 163 18.50 0.36 4.09
C ALA A 163 17.39 -0.10 5.04
N SER A 164 16.93 0.78 5.94
CA SER A 164 15.79 0.54 6.84
C SER A 164 14.47 0.30 6.10
N SER A 165 14.37 0.70 4.83
CA SER A 165 13.23 0.36 3.98
C SER A 165 13.23 -1.11 3.51
N SER A 166 14.34 -1.83 3.71
CA SER A 166 14.50 -3.23 3.34
C SER A 166 14.37 -4.21 4.54
N SER A 167 14.51 -3.73 5.78
CA SER A 167 14.38 -4.55 7.01
C SER A 167 13.41 -3.91 8.02
N LEU A 168 12.10 -4.10 7.84
CA LEU A 168 11.08 -3.66 8.81
C LEU A 168 10.59 -4.86 9.63
N SER A 169 11.32 -5.18 10.71
CA SER A 169 10.70 -5.72 11.92
C SER A 169 11.27 -5.03 13.14
N SER A 170 10.36 -4.42 13.91
CA SER A 170 10.49 -3.77 15.23
C SER A 170 10.84 -2.27 15.29
N PHE A 171 9.94 -1.54 15.99
CA PHE A 171 9.96 -0.14 16.47
C PHE A 171 9.29 0.97 15.63
N ASP A 172 7.94 1.04 15.73
CA ASP A 172 7.11 2.18 16.20
C ASP A 172 7.69 3.63 16.14
N PHE A 173 7.07 4.70 15.61
CA PHE A 173 5.87 5.01 14.81
C PHE A 173 6.06 6.44 14.25
N SER A 174 5.72 6.65 12.97
CA SER A 174 5.26 7.93 12.38
C SER A 174 4.43 7.58 11.12
N PRO A 175 3.32 8.28 10.80
CA PRO A 175 2.28 7.81 9.87
C PRO A 175 2.61 8.15 8.41
N ARG A 176 3.82 7.87 7.95
CA ARG A 176 4.23 8.12 6.57
C ARG A 176 4.59 6.82 5.86
N SER A 177 3.69 6.41 4.96
CA SER A 177 3.94 5.44 3.88
C SER A 177 4.55 4.10 4.31
N ARG A 178 3.73 3.25 4.95
CA ARG A 178 4.02 1.81 5.00
C ARG A 178 3.89 1.24 3.58
N THR A 179 5.00 1.13 2.86
CA THR A 179 5.05 0.41 1.59
C THR A 179 4.79 -1.07 1.88
N HIS A 180 3.79 -1.65 1.23
CA HIS A 180 3.47 -3.07 1.36
C HIS A 180 3.84 -3.76 0.05
N LYS A 181 4.77 -4.72 0.10
CA LYS A 181 5.11 -5.55 -1.07
C LYS A 181 3.93 -6.49 -1.36
N ILE A 182 3.32 -6.33 -2.52
CA ILE A 182 2.17 -7.16 -2.97
C ILE A 182 2.56 -8.24 -3.97
N ALA A 183 3.60 -7.99 -4.75
CA ALA A 183 4.11 -8.87 -5.78
C ALA A 183 5.57 -8.51 -6.11
N SER A 184 6.29 -9.44 -6.75
CA SER A 184 7.53 -9.18 -7.47
C SER A 184 7.28 -9.14 -8.98
N LEU A 185 8.18 -8.49 -9.71
CA LEU A 185 8.24 -8.56 -11.17
C LEU A 185 9.37 -9.50 -11.56
N GLU A 186 9.08 -10.49 -12.40
CA GLU A 186 10.06 -11.40 -12.97
C GLU A 186 10.07 -11.25 -14.49
N LYS A 187 11.26 -11.14 -15.08
CA LYS A 187 11.41 -11.13 -16.53
C LYS A 187 11.72 -12.56 -16.99
N LYS A 188 10.81 -13.17 -17.77
CA LYS A 188 11.04 -14.44 -18.45
C LYS A 188 11.03 -14.19 -19.97
N GLY A 189 12.22 -14.17 -20.57
CA GLY A 189 12.42 -13.75 -21.96
C GLY A 189 11.99 -12.29 -22.16
N ASP A 190 11.14 -12.03 -23.17
CA ASP A 190 10.59 -10.69 -23.45
C ASP A 190 9.33 -10.34 -22.64
N LYS A 191 8.90 -11.20 -21.72
CA LYS A 191 7.68 -10.99 -20.93
C LYS A 191 8.01 -10.60 -19.50
N ILE A 192 7.33 -9.56 -19.00
CA ILE A 192 7.31 -9.21 -17.57
C ILE A 192 6.13 -9.96 -16.94
N LEU A 193 6.41 -10.69 -15.88
CA LEU A 193 5.45 -11.48 -15.11
C LEU A 193 5.32 -10.88 -13.71
N ILE A 194 4.09 -10.79 -13.22
CA ILE A 194 3.79 -10.37 -11.86
C ILE A 194 3.64 -11.65 -11.02
N CYS A 195 4.43 -11.76 -9.96
CA CYS A 195 4.46 -12.89 -9.05
C CYS A 195 3.91 -12.44 -7.70
N PRO A 196 2.64 -12.73 -7.37
CA PRO A 196 2.06 -12.36 -6.09
C PRO A 196 2.79 -13.06 -4.95
N LEU A 197 2.99 -12.34 -3.83
CA LEU A 197 3.72 -12.89 -2.69
C LEU A 197 2.95 -14.02 -1.99
N GLU A 198 1.62 -13.94 -2.01
CA GLU A 198 0.75 -14.88 -1.31
C GLU A 198 -0.04 -15.74 -2.30
N LYS A 199 -0.11 -17.04 -2.02
CA LYS A 199 -0.86 -18.02 -2.84
C LYS A 199 -2.37 -17.74 -2.93
N GLU A 200 -2.93 -17.05 -1.93
CA GLU A 200 -4.36 -16.69 -1.88
C GLU A 200 -4.62 -15.24 -2.29
N SER A 201 -3.63 -14.56 -2.88
CA SER A 201 -3.75 -13.16 -3.27
C SER A 201 -4.92 -12.93 -4.23
N TYR A 202 -5.66 -11.84 -4.02
CA TYR A 202 -6.72 -11.42 -4.93
C TYR A 202 -6.18 -11.15 -6.35
N LEU A 203 -4.87 -10.91 -6.49
CA LEU A 203 -4.19 -10.81 -7.77
C LEU A 203 -4.25 -12.12 -8.57
N ILE A 204 -4.07 -13.26 -7.90
CA ILE A 204 -4.15 -14.58 -8.51
C ILE A 204 -5.58 -14.88 -8.97
N LYS A 205 -6.56 -14.49 -8.15
CA LYS A 205 -7.99 -14.64 -8.47
C LYS A 205 -8.40 -13.75 -9.65
N GLY A 206 -7.80 -12.57 -9.76
CA GLY A 206 -8.03 -11.61 -10.81
C GLY A 206 -9.29 -10.77 -10.58
N LYS A 207 -9.98 -10.41 -11.67
CA LYS A 207 -11.19 -9.58 -11.61
C LYS A 207 -12.46 -10.42 -11.52
N TYR A 208 -13.46 -9.91 -10.84
CA TYR A 208 -14.80 -10.49 -10.86
C TYR A 208 -15.46 -10.20 -12.20
N LEU A 209 -16.09 -11.22 -12.78
CA LEU A 209 -17.02 -11.07 -13.89
C LEU A 209 -18.43 -11.26 -13.37
N ILE A 210 -19.31 -10.32 -13.68
CA ILE A 210 -20.71 -10.34 -13.26
C ILE A 210 -21.56 -10.48 -14.51
N ASP A 211 -22.42 -11.50 -14.53
CA ASP A 211 -23.38 -11.73 -15.60
C ASP A 211 -24.66 -10.91 -15.34
N TYR A 212 -24.62 -9.64 -15.77
CA TYR A 212 -25.75 -8.72 -15.64
C TYR A 212 -26.94 -9.12 -16.50
N ASP A 213 -26.70 -9.77 -17.65
CA ASP A 213 -27.75 -10.18 -18.57
C ASP A 213 -28.59 -11.29 -17.96
N ARG A 214 -27.94 -12.34 -17.45
CA ARG A 214 -28.61 -13.43 -16.73
C ARG A 214 -29.33 -12.94 -15.48
N PHE A 215 -28.73 -12.01 -14.74
CA PHE A 215 -29.42 -11.39 -13.60
C PHE A 215 -30.67 -10.61 -14.02
N GLY A 216 -30.60 -9.87 -15.13
CA GLY A 216 -31.73 -9.17 -15.72
C GLY A 216 -32.85 -10.12 -16.15
N GLU A 217 -32.52 -11.27 -16.73
CA GLU A 217 -33.50 -12.30 -17.06
C GLU A 217 -34.20 -12.87 -15.83
N MET A 218 -33.46 -13.18 -14.76
CA MET A 218 -34.05 -13.68 -13.50
C MET A 218 -35.05 -12.69 -12.89
N ILE A 219 -34.78 -11.39 -13.00
CA ILE A 219 -35.72 -10.34 -12.57
C ILE A 219 -36.97 -10.35 -13.45
N LYS A 220 -36.82 -10.40 -14.78
CA LYS A 220 -37.95 -10.42 -15.73
C LYS A 220 -38.85 -11.64 -15.50
N ARG A 221 -38.25 -12.79 -15.19
CA ARG A 221 -38.95 -14.06 -14.87
C ARG A 221 -39.56 -14.09 -13.46
N LYS A 222 -39.40 -13.02 -12.66
CA LYS A 222 -39.87 -12.91 -11.26
C LYS A 222 -39.35 -14.02 -10.35
N GLU A 223 -38.19 -14.59 -10.65
CA GLU A 223 -37.53 -15.63 -9.84
C GLU A 223 -36.99 -15.07 -8.51
N LEU A 224 -36.92 -13.74 -8.39
CA LEU A 224 -36.39 -13.02 -7.24
C LEU A 224 -37.41 -12.01 -6.73
N VAL A 225 -37.64 -12.03 -5.41
CA VAL A 225 -38.39 -10.97 -4.71
C VAL A 225 -37.63 -9.64 -4.85
N PRO A 226 -38.32 -8.49 -5.04
CA PRO A 226 -37.66 -7.19 -5.26
C PRO A 226 -36.63 -6.80 -4.18
N SER A 227 -36.91 -7.12 -2.92
CA SER A 227 -35.98 -6.89 -1.81
C SER A 227 -34.67 -7.69 -1.96
N ARG A 228 -34.75 -8.90 -2.50
CA ARG A 228 -33.59 -9.76 -2.79
C ARG A 228 -32.82 -9.27 -4.01
N ALA A 229 -33.52 -8.84 -5.06
CA ALA A 229 -32.89 -8.24 -6.24
C ALA A 229 -32.10 -6.97 -5.87
N SER A 230 -32.66 -6.11 -5.02
CA SER A 230 -31.97 -4.91 -4.50
C SER A 230 -30.71 -5.26 -3.71
N LYS A 231 -30.75 -6.30 -2.85
CA LYS A 231 -29.57 -6.80 -2.14
C LYS A 231 -28.48 -7.29 -3.10
N ILE A 232 -28.84 -8.03 -4.15
CA ILE A 232 -27.89 -8.52 -5.15
C ILE A 232 -27.28 -7.36 -5.95
N SER A 233 -28.09 -6.39 -6.39
CA SER A 233 -27.60 -5.19 -7.09
C SER A 233 -26.61 -4.39 -6.24
N ASN A 234 -26.89 -4.20 -4.94
CA ASN A 234 -25.95 -3.56 -4.03
C ASN A 234 -24.68 -4.38 -3.80
N PHE A 235 -24.77 -5.70 -3.88
CA PHE A 235 -23.62 -6.58 -3.80
C PHE A 235 -22.73 -6.46 -5.05
N PHE A 236 -23.34 -6.41 -6.25
CA PHE A 236 -22.61 -6.17 -7.50
C PHE A 236 -21.85 -4.84 -7.49
N LYS A 237 -22.44 -3.77 -6.95
CA LYS A 237 -21.72 -2.49 -6.77
C LYS A 237 -20.45 -2.62 -5.93
N LYS A 238 -20.42 -3.52 -4.93
CA LYS A 238 -19.20 -3.78 -4.13
C LYS A 238 -18.14 -4.48 -4.97
N LEU A 239 -18.53 -5.46 -5.78
CA LEU A 239 -17.61 -6.18 -6.67
C LEU A 239 -17.06 -5.27 -7.77
N ASP A 240 -17.89 -4.40 -8.34
CA ASP A 240 -17.44 -3.38 -9.31
C ASP A 240 -16.44 -2.41 -8.67
N LEU A 241 -16.66 -2.04 -7.41
CA LEU A 241 -15.74 -1.19 -6.67
C LEU A 241 -14.38 -1.87 -6.44
N ILE A 242 -14.39 -3.16 -6.09
CA ILE A 242 -13.16 -3.97 -6.00
C ILE A 242 -12.48 -4.03 -7.36
N ASN A 243 -13.22 -4.37 -8.42
CA ASN A 243 -12.70 -4.43 -9.79
C ASN A 243 -12.06 -3.12 -10.21
N ARG A 244 -12.69 -1.97 -9.95
CA ARG A 244 -12.12 -0.66 -10.28
C ARG A 244 -10.78 -0.43 -9.59
N ARG A 245 -10.64 -0.83 -8.32
CA ARG A 245 -9.34 -0.73 -7.64
C ARG A 245 -8.32 -1.68 -8.24
N THR A 246 -8.70 -2.93 -8.48
CA THR A 246 -7.76 -3.93 -8.99
C THR A 246 -7.32 -3.60 -10.41
N THR A 247 -8.19 -3.12 -11.30
CA THR A 247 -7.83 -2.81 -12.70
C THR A 247 -7.12 -1.48 -12.88
N THR A 248 -7.35 -0.48 -12.03
CA THR A 248 -6.63 0.82 -12.11
C THR A 248 -5.12 0.66 -11.84
N ILE A 249 -4.72 -0.41 -11.16
CA ILE A 249 -3.31 -0.73 -10.89
C ILE A 249 -2.65 -1.44 -12.08
N TYR A 250 -3.42 -1.91 -13.09
CA TYR A 250 -2.93 -2.76 -14.19
C TYR A 250 -3.25 -2.22 -15.60
N HIS A 251 -3.47 -0.92 -15.75
CA HIS A 251 -3.64 -0.25 -17.04
C HIS A 251 -2.50 0.72 -17.33
#